data_AF-A0A947J4G3-F1
#
_entry.id   AF-A0A947J4G3-F1
#
_cell.length_a   1.000
_cell.length_b   1.000
_cell.length_c   1.000
_cell.angle_alpha   90.00
_cell.angle_beta   90.00
_cell.angle_gamma   90.00
#
_symmetry.space_group_name_H-M   'P 1'
#
loop_
_entity.id
_entity.type
_entity.pdbx_description
1 polymer ?
#
loop_
_entity_poly.entity_id
_entity_poly.type
_entity_poly.pdbx_seq_one_letter_code
_entity_poly.pdbx_strand_id
1 'polypeptide(L)'
;MTDSRGAAPNPWKRTALLFVGHLLNDGYASFYAPLLPLLIDRLDLSLAMAGLLGTVRIVMNSLMQPGLGYLVDRTQRPLLVVVGPILTVLAMSLIGVVGRFDHLL
;
A
#
# COMPACT_ATOMS: atom_id res chain seq x y z
N MET A 1 -15.78 -37.61 -26.57
CA MET A 1 -16.23 -36.87 -25.38
C MET A 1 -15.07 -36.76 -24.42
N THR A 2 -14.13 -35.86 -24.73
CA THR A 2 -12.90 -35.65 -23.96
C THR A 2 -13.18 -34.64 -22.85
N ASP A 3 -13.12 -35.12 -21.61
CA ASP A 3 -13.33 -34.35 -20.39
C ASP A 3 -12.15 -33.38 -20.17
N SER A 4 -12.26 -32.16 -20.68
CA SER A 4 -11.35 -31.05 -20.39
C SER A 4 -11.67 -30.45 -19.03
N ARG A 5 -11.35 -31.16 -17.94
CA ARG A 5 -11.33 -30.59 -16.59
C ARG A 5 -10.16 -29.63 -16.50
N GLY A 6 -10.42 -28.35 -16.75
CA GLY A 6 -9.49 -27.27 -16.47
C GLY A 6 -9.00 -27.39 -15.03
N ALA A 7 -7.67 -27.48 -14.87
CA ALA A 7 -7.04 -27.59 -13.55
C ALA A 7 -7.59 -26.51 -12.62
N ALA A 8 -8.17 -26.93 -11.48
CA ALA A 8 -8.72 -26.02 -10.50
C ALA A 8 -7.63 -25.00 -10.09
N PRO A 9 -7.95 -23.70 -10.02
CA PRO A 9 -6.95 -22.68 -9.71
C PRO A 9 -6.33 -22.96 -8.34
N ASN A 10 -5.00 -23.08 -8.28
CA ASN A 10 -4.28 -23.43 -7.06
C ASN A 10 -4.57 -22.40 -5.95
N PRO A 11 -5.32 -22.76 -4.89
CA PRO A 11 -5.76 -21.83 -3.86
C PRO A 11 -4.58 -21.26 -3.07
N TRP A 12 -3.49 -22.01 -2.93
CA TRP A 12 -2.28 -21.59 -2.21
C TRP A 12 -1.62 -20.36 -2.83
N LYS A 13 -1.65 -20.24 -4.16
CA LYS A 13 -1.09 -19.06 -4.84
C LYS A 13 -1.87 -17.80 -4.52
N ARG A 14 -3.21 -17.90 -4.41
CA ARG A 14 -4.08 -16.76 -4.07
C ARG A 14 -3.88 -16.36 -2.61
N THR A 15 -3.87 -17.33 -1.69
CA THR A 15 -3.64 -17.08 -0.27
C THR A 15 -2.26 -16.50 -0.01
N ALA A 16 -1.21 -16.99 -0.68
CA ALA A 16 0.14 -16.44 -0.57
C ALA A 16 0.20 -14.98 -1.06
N LEU A 17 -0.48 -14.64 -2.15
CA LEU A 17 -0.52 -13.28 -2.68
C LEU A 17 -1.24 -12.32 -1.72
N LEU A 18 -2.39 -12.75 -1.18
CA LEU A 18 -3.14 -11.99 -0.17
C LEU A 18 -2.34 -11.82 1.11
N PHE A 19 -1.66 -12.88 1.56
CA PHE A 19 -0.79 -12.84 2.73
C PHE A 19 0.34 -11.83 2.57
N VAL A 20 1.06 -11.86 1.45
CA VAL A 20 2.15 -10.92 1.18
C VAL A 20 1.62 -9.49 1.04
N GLY A 21 0.49 -9.29 0.36
CA GLY A 21 -0.16 -7.99 0.24
C GLY A 21 -0.54 -7.39 1.61
N HIS A 22 -1.15 -8.19 2.48
CA HIS A 22 -1.48 -7.78 3.85
C HIS A 22 -0.25 -7.52 4.70
N LEU A 23 0.74 -8.42 4.65
CA LEU A 23 1.99 -8.27 5.41
C LEU A 23 2.70 -6.96 5.07
N LEU A 24 2.80 -6.63 3.78
CA LEU A 24 3.41 -5.39 3.32
C LEU A 24 2.60 -4.16 3.74
N ASN A 25 1.27 -4.21 3.58
CA ASN A 25 0.38 -3.12 3.95
C ASN A 25 0.43 -2.81 5.45
N ASP A 26 0.33 -3.85 6.27
CA ASP A 26 0.29 -3.71 7.72
C ASP A 26 1.68 -3.33 8.26
N GLY A 27 2.75 -3.91 7.71
CA GLY A 27 4.12 -3.51 8.01
C GLY A 27 4.37 -2.03 7.70
N TYR A 28 3.92 -1.54 6.54
CA TYR A 28 4.05 -0.12 6.17
C TYR A 28 3.30 0.80 7.14
N ALA A 29 2.08 0.42 7.53
CA ALA A 29 1.33 1.14 8.54
C ALA A 29 2.02 1.15 9.91
N SER A 30 2.67 0.05 10.30
CA SER A 30 3.41 -0.06 11.57
C SER A 30 4.64 0.85 11.64
N PHE A 31 5.28 1.18 10.50
CA PHE A 31 6.42 2.10 10.47
C PHE A 31 6.02 3.58 10.64
N TYR A 32 4.74 3.94 10.48
CA TYR A 32 4.27 5.31 10.62
C TYR A 32 4.53 5.88 12.03
N ALA A 33 4.20 5.12 13.08
CA ALA A 33 4.34 5.56 14.47
C ALA A 33 5.79 5.91 14.87
N PRO A 34 6.80 5.05 14.60
CA PRO A 34 8.20 5.39 14.89
C PRO A 34 8.80 6.46 13.96
N LEU A 35 8.28 6.64 12.74
CA LEU A 35 8.74 7.68 11.83
C LEU A 35 8.11 9.06 12.12
N LEU A 36 6.98 9.11 12.83
CA LEU A 36 6.27 10.34 13.14
C LEU A 36 7.14 11.45 13.75
N PRO A 37 7.97 11.21 14.79
CA PRO A 37 8.84 12.25 15.34
C PRO A 37 9.88 12.76 14.32
N LEU A 38 10.39 11.89 13.44
CA LEU A 38 11.31 12.28 12.37
C LEU A 38 10.60 13.13 11.32
N LEU A 39 9.34 12.82 10.97
CA LEU A 39 8.55 13.64 10.06
C LEU A 39 8.23 15.01 10.67
N ILE A 40 7.90 15.06 11.97
CA ILE A 40 7.64 16.32 12.68
C ILE A 40 8.88 17.22 12.63
N ASP A 41 10.05 16.68 12.93
CA ASP A 41 11.33 17.41 12.94
C ASP A 41 11.77 17.83 11.53
N ARG A 42 11.64 16.97 10.52
CA ARG A 42 12.10 17.24 9.15
C ARG A 42 11.15 18.09 8.32
N LEU A 43 9.86 18.07 8.63
CA LEU A 43 8.83 18.81 7.89
C LEU A 43 8.25 19.98 8.70
N ASP A 44 8.81 20.26 9.88
CA ASP A 44 8.39 21.30 10.83
C ASP A 44 6.88 21.27 11.11
N LEU A 45 6.33 20.06 11.27
CA LEU A 45 4.88 19.85 11.42
C LEU A 45 4.43 20.16 12.85
N SER A 46 3.34 20.93 12.97
CA SER A 46 2.63 21.02 14.25
C SER A 46 2.07 19.64 14.66
N LEU A 47 1.93 19.42 15.98
CA LEU A 47 1.34 18.20 16.53
C LEU A 47 -0.07 17.93 15.97
N ALA A 48 -0.83 19.00 15.72
CA ALA A 48 -2.15 18.91 15.09
C ALA A 48 -2.08 18.38 13.65
N MET A 49 -1.12 18.85 12.85
CA MET A 49 -0.91 18.36 11.48
C MET A 49 -0.47 16.90 11.45
N ALA A 50 0.41 16.48 12.38
CA ALA A 50 0.81 15.09 12.52
C ALA A 50 -0.38 14.17 12.86
N GLY A 51 -1.28 14.65 13.74
CA GLY A 51 -2.55 13.98 14.04
C GLY A 51 -3.46 13.86 12.81
N LEU A 52 -3.56 14.94 12.02
CA LEU A 52 -4.37 15.00 10.80
C LEU A 52 -3.85 14.07 9.70
N LEU A 53 -2.52 13.95 9.55
CA LEU A 53 -1.89 12.95 8.69
C LEU A 53 -2.28 11.53 9.09
N GLY A 54 -2.32 11.26 10.40
CA GLY A 54 -2.74 9.97 10.95
C GLY A 54 -4.21 9.67 10.64
N THR A 55 -5.11 10.65 10.78
CA THR A 55 -6.54 10.46 10.48
C THR A 55 -6.80 10.30 9.00
N VAL A 56 -6.18 11.10 8.13
CA VAL A 56 -6.27 10.95 6.67
C VAL A 56 -5.80 9.56 6.24
N ARG A 57 -4.69 9.06 6.81
CA ARG A 57 -4.20 7.71 6.55
C ARG A 57 -5.25 6.64 6.88
N ILE A 58 -5.90 6.74 8.03
CA ILE A 58 -6.95 5.79 8.46
C ILE A 58 -8.16 5.87 7.53
N VAL A 59 -8.63 7.08 7.21
CA VAL A 59 -9.79 7.29 6.34
C VAL A 59 -9.52 6.78 4.93
N MET A 60 -8.35 7.06 4.35
CA MET A 60 -7.96 6.53 3.04
C MET A 60 -7.91 5.01 3.06
N ASN A 61 -7.35 4.40 4.11
CA ASN A 61 -7.32 2.94 4.24
C ASN A 61 -8.75 2.36 4.32
N SER A 62 -9.64 2.95 5.12
CA SER A 62 -11.04 2.50 5.23
C SER A 62 -11.85 2.68 3.95
N LEU A 63 -11.57 3.69 3.15
CA LEU A 63 -12.28 3.92 1.88
C LEU A 63 -11.72 3.05 0.74
N MET A 64 -10.40 2.87 0.69
CA MET A 64 -9.74 2.08 -0.36
C MET A 64 -9.96 0.57 -0.19
N GLN A 65 -10.06 0.06 1.04
CA GLN A 65 -10.28 -1.37 1.31
C GLN A 65 -11.53 -1.96 0.60
N PRO A 66 -12.75 -1.41 0.77
CA PRO A 66 -13.94 -1.92 0.07
C PRO A 66 -13.93 -1.60 -1.42
N GLY A 67 -13.42 -0.43 -1.84
CA GLY A 67 -13.37 -0.02 -3.25
C GLY A 67 -12.42 -0.88 -4.09
N LEU A 68 -11.19 -1.10 -3.61
CA LEU A 68 -10.22 -1.97 -4.26
C LEU A 68 -10.61 -3.44 -4.12
N GLY A 69 -11.14 -3.86 -2.97
CA GLY A 69 -11.66 -5.21 -2.77
C GLY A 69 -12.77 -5.55 -3.77
N TYR A 70 -13.74 -4.66 -3.96
CA TYR A 70 -14.79 -4.80 -4.96
C TYR A 70 -14.25 -4.83 -6.40
N LEU A 71 -13.29 -3.96 -6.72
CA LEU A 71 -12.67 -3.91 -8.05
C LEU A 71 -11.89 -5.19 -8.38
N VAL A 72 -11.15 -5.74 -7.40
CA VAL A 72 -10.38 -6.98 -7.52
C VAL A 72 -11.30 -8.19 -7.67
N ASP A 73 -12.36 -8.27 -6.87
CA ASP A 73 -13.35 -9.34 -6.94
C ASP A 73 -14.07 -9.36 -8.30
N ARG A 74 -14.37 -8.18 -8.85
CA ARG A 74 -15.02 -8.05 -10.16
C ARG A 74 -14.08 -8.35 -11.34
N THR A 75 -12.78 -8.12 -11.20
CA THR A 75 -11.81 -8.40 -12.27
C THR A 75 -11.24 -9.81 -12.26
N GLN A 76 -11.48 -10.62 -11.20
CA GLN A 76 -10.95 -12.00 -11.05
C GLN A 76 -9.42 -12.09 -11.25
N ARG A 77 -8.70 -10.96 -11.14
CA ARG A 77 -7.26 -10.87 -11.41
C ARG A 77 -6.53 -10.52 -10.12
N PRO A 78 -6.05 -11.55 -9.37
CA PRO A 78 -5.38 -11.33 -8.08
C PRO A 78 -4.09 -10.49 -8.22
N LEU A 79 -3.50 -10.43 -9.42
CA LEU A 79 -2.32 -9.60 -9.72
C LEU A 79 -2.55 -8.09 -9.53
N LEU A 80 -3.79 -7.59 -9.59
CA LEU A 80 -4.09 -6.17 -9.36
C LEU A 80 -3.81 -5.73 -7.91
N VAL A 81 -3.88 -6.65 -6.94
CA VAL A 81 -3.57 -6.39 -5.52
C VAL A 81 -2.10 -6.02 -5.32
N VAL A 82 -1.21 -6.51 -6.18
CA VAL A 82 0.24 -6.28 -6.09
C VAL A 82 0.66 -4.92 -6.66
N VAL A 83 -0.18 -4.32 -7.51
CA VAL A 83 0.11 -3.02 -8.15
C VAL A 83 0.23 -1.90 -7.12
N GLY A 84 -0.63 -1.88 -6.10
CA GLY A 84 -0.58 -0.88 -5.02
C GLY A 84 0.75 -0.89 -4.26
N PRO A 85 1.17 -2.04 -3.68
CA PRO A 85 2.45 -2.17 -3.01
C PRO A 85 3.66 -1.84 -3.91
N ILE A 86 3.66 -2.26 -5.17
CA ILE A 86 4.74 -1.92 -6.12
C ILE A 86 4.80 -0.40 -6.35
N LEU A 87 3.66 0.26 -6.53
CA LEU A 87 3.60 1.71 -6.73
C LEU A 87 4.12 2.46 -5.49
N THR A 88 3.77 1.99 -4.28
CA THR A 88 4.26 2.57 -3.02
C THR A 88 5.77 2.38 -2.87
N VAL A 89 6.31 1.20 -3.19
CA VAL A 89 7.76 0.94 -3.16
C VAL A 89 8.50 1.82 -4.17
N LEU A 90 7.96 1.99 -5.38
CA LEU A 90 8.54 2.87 -6.40
C LEU A 90 8.51 4.34 -5.95
N ALA A 91 7.39 4.81 -5.42
CA ALA A 91 7.25 6.17 -4.91
C ALA A 91 8.21 6.45 -3.75
N MET A 92 8.32 5.54 -2.79
CA MET A 92 9.27 5.66 -1.68
C MET A 92 10.73 5.52 -2.12
N SER A 93 11.04 4.68 -3.12
CA SER A 93 12.38 4.62 -3.70
C SER A 93 12.77 5.95 -4.37
N LEU A 94 11.78 6.66 -4.94
CA LEU A 94 11.99 8.00 -5.49
C LEU A 94 12.20 9.09 -4.42
N ILE A 95 11.68 8.92 -3.20
CA ILE A 95 11.94 9.87 -2.09
C ILE A 95 13.45 9.95 -1.77
N GLY A 96 14.19 8.84 -1.95
CA GLY A 96 15.65 8.82 -1.80
C GLY A 96 16.44 9.45 -2.96
N VAL A 97 15.79 9.74 -4.09
CA VAL A 97 16.42 10.37 -5.27
C VAL A 97 16.33 11.90 -5.20
N VAL A 98 15.48 12.46 -4.34
CA VAL A 98 15.43 13.90 -4.07
C VAL A 98 16.60 14.27 -3.15
N GLY A 99 17.77 14.41 -3.75
CA GLY A 99 19.03 14.75 -3.06
C GLY A 99 19.21 16.24 -2.74
N ARG A 100 18.27 17.15 -3.06
CA ARG A 100 18.33 18.57 -2.69
C ARG A 100 17.04 19.33 -2.99
N PHE A 101 16.62 20.19 -2.05
CA PHE A 101 15.57 21.21 -2.23
C PHE A 101 16.05 22.43 -3.05
N ASP A 102 17.32 22.47 -3.47
CA ASP A 102 17.92 23.64 -4.12
C ASP A 102 17.55 23.81 -5.61
N HIS A 103 16.80 22.87 -6.20
CA HIS A 103 16.53 22.87 -7.65
C HIS A 103 15.17 23.46 -8.04
N LEU A 104 14.43 24.00 -7.07
CA LEU A 104 13.12 24.65 -7.25
C LEU A 104 13.15 26.12 -6.80
N LEU A 105 14.19 26.85 -7.24
CA LEU A 105 14.22 28.31 -7.29
C LEU A 105 13.74 28.77 -8.66
#